data_AF-A0A2K9YST0-F1
#
_entry.id   AF-A0A2K9YST0-F1
#
_cell.length_a   1.000
_cell.length_b   1.000
_cell.length_c   1.000
_cell.angle_alpha   90.00
_cell.angle_beta   90.00
_cell.angle_gamma   90.00
#
_symmetry.space_group_name_H-M   'P 1'
#
loop_
_entity.id
_entity.type
_entity.pdbx_description
1 polymer ?
#
loop_
_entity_poly.entity_id
_entity_poly.type
_entity_poly.pdbx_seq_one_letter_code
_entity_poly.pdbx_strand_id
1 'polypeptide(L)' 'MAVRLVVKHEDGWAVKNPKGKRALRVFKTQKEAVQYAKTLQDTSSVNVQSKAGKFRKFTS' A
#
# COMPACT_ATOMS: atom_id res chain seq x y z
N MET A 1 7.41 -9.99 10.26
CA MET A 1 6.72 -9.66 8.99
C MET A 1 6.01 -8.32 9.14
N ALA A 2 6.13 -7.43 8.15
CA ALA A 2 5.64 -6.07 8.13
C ALA A 2 4.33 -5.93 7.33
N VAL A 3 3.42 -5.08 7.82
CA VAL A 3 2.26 -4.65 7.04
C VAL A 3 2.73 -3.70 5.94
N ARG A 4 2.18 -3.79 4.73
CA ARG A 4 2.42 -2.84 3.64
C ARG A 4 1.17 -2.01 3.37
N LEU A 5 1.32 -0.70 3.26
CA LEU A 5 0.24 0.21 2.92
C LEU A 5 0.32 0.56 1.43
N VAL A 6 -0.78 0.38 0.71
CA VAL A 6 -0.96 0.86 -0.67
C VAL A 6 -1.86 2.07 -0.63
N VAL A 7 -1.32 3.26 -0.92
CA VAL A 7 -2.01 4.55 -0.78
C VAL A 7 -2.09 5.30 -2.09
N LYS A 8 -3.13 6.14 -2.23
CA LYS A 8 -3.21 7.07 -3.36
C LYS A 8 -2.09 8.10 -3.23
N HIS A 9 -1.37 8.29 -4.33
CA HIS A 9 -0.33 9.31 -4.52
C HIS A 9 -0.75 10.23 -5.67
N GLU A 10 -0.14 11.40 -5.79
CA GLU A 10 -0.40 12.34 -6.90
C GLU A 10 -0.17 11.64 -8.25
N ASP A 11 1.01 11.04 -8.43
CA ASP A 11 1.40 10.33 -9.66
C ASP A 11 0.82 8.90 -9.80
N GLY A 12 -0.01 8.43 -8.86
CA GLY A 12 -0.55 7.07 -8.93
C GLY A 12 -0.82 6.42 -7.57
N TRP A 13 -0.13 5.32 -7.29
CA TRP A 13 -0.31 4.45 -6.12
C TRP A 13 1.01 4.10 -5.49
N ALA A 14 1.21 4.52 -4.24
CA ALA A 14 2.45 4.32 -3.50
C ALA A 14 2.35 3.13 -2.55
N VAL A 15 3.40 2.32 -2.51
CA VAL A 15 3.61 1.30 -1.47
C VAL A 15 4.50 1.89 -0.39
N LYS A 16 4.08 1.84 0.87
CA LYS A 16 4.85 2.37 2.00
C LYS A 16 4.71 1.52 3.25
N ASN A 17 5.63 1.71 4.19
CA ASN A 17 5.53 1.13 5.52
C ASN A 17 4.54 1.90 6.39
N PRO A 18 3.84 1.22 7.31
CA PRO A 18 3.19 1.87 8.44
C PRO A 18 4.21 2.75 9.16
N LYS A 19 3.87 4.02 9.36
CA LYS A 19 4.76 5.05 9.95
C LYS A 19 6.01 5.39 9.11
N GLY A 20 6.14 4.84 7.90
CA GLY A 20 7.20 5.21 6.97
C GLY A 20 7.00 6.64 6.44
N LYS A 21 8.03 7.48 6.56
CA LYS A 21 8.02 8.85 6.04
C LYS A 21 8.08 8.93 4.51
N ARG A 22 8.53 7.85 3.85
CA ARG A 22 8.73 7.78 2.39
C ARG A 22 8.00 6.57 1.80
N ALA A 23 7.59 6.71 0.54
CA ALA A 23 7.16 5.59 -0.27
C ALA A 23 8.36 4.70 -0.63
N LEU A 24 8.15 3.38 -0.63
CA LEU A 24 9.11 2.41 -1.17
C LEU A 24 9.14 2.52 -2.70
N ARG A 25 7.95 2.60 -3.30
CA ARG A 25 7.77 2.71 -4.76
C ARG A 25 6.40 3.26 -5.10
N VAL A 26 6.29 3.93 -6.25
CA VAL A 26 5.04 4.44 -6.82
C VAL A 26 4.76 3.72 -8.13
N PHE A 27 3.50 3.36 -8.36
CA PHE A 27 3.00 2.66 -9.54
C PHE A 27 1.84 3.43 -10.16
N LYS A 28 1.59 3.23 -11.45
CA LYS A 28 0.48 3.89 -12.15
C LYS A 28 -0.86 3.38 -11.63
N THR A 29 -0.97 2.09 -11.34
CA THR A 29 -2.22 1.46 -10.92
C THR A 29 -2.16 0.87 -9.51
N GLN A 30 -3.33 0.78 -8.86
CA GLN A 30 -3.47 0.14 -7.55
C GLN A 30 -3.09 -1.34 -7.61
N LYS A 31 -3.45 -2.01 -8.70
CA LYS A 31 -3.20 -3.44 -8.92
C LYS A 31 -1.70 -3.73 -8.92
N GLU A 32 -0.91 -2.97 -9.66
CA GLU A 32 0.56 -3.09 -9.69
C GLU A 32 1.17 -2.87 -8.31
N ALA A 33 0.72 -1.85 -7.58
CA ALA A 33 1.20 -1.56 -6.24
C ALA A 33 0.91 -2.72 -5.26
N VAL A 34 -0.29 -3.30 -5.32
CA VAL A 34 -0.66 -4.46 -4.50
C VAL A 34 0.18 -5.68 -4.87
N GLN A 35 0.37 -5.93 -6.17
CA GLN A 35 1.16 -7.06 -6.63
C GLN A 35 2.62 -6.93 -6.14
N TYR A 36 3.23 -5.76 -6.29
CA TYR A 36 4.56 -5.49 -5.74
C TYR A 36 4.62 -5.68 -4.23
N ALA A 37 3.65 -5.15 -3.46
CA ALA A 37 3.62 -5.32 -2.02
C ALA A 37 3.58 -6.80 -1.60
N LYS A 38 2.86 -7.66 -2.34
CA LYS A 38 2.82 -9.11 -2.10
C LYS A 38 4.12 -9.85 -2.44
N THR A 39 4.96 -9.31 -3.33
CA THR A 39 6.26 -9.94 -3.68
C THR A 39 7.35 -9.70 -2.63
N LEU A 40 7.16 -8.74 -1.72
CA LEU A 40 8.11 -8.44 -0.65
C LEU A 40 8.05 -9.55 0.41
N GLN A 41 9.16 -10.29 0.57
CA GLN A 41 9.27 -11.48 1.42
C GLN A 41 8.88 -11.26 2.88
N ASP A 42 9.07 -10.05 3.40
CA ASP A 42 8.75 -9.70 4.77
C ASP A 42 7.29 -9.29 4.98
N THR A 43 6.42 -9.32 3.96
CA THR A 43 5.04 -8.81 4.06
C THR A 43 4.11 -9.76 4.80
N SER A 44 3.50 -9.30 5.90
CA SER A 44 2.44 -10.03 6.60
C SER A 44 1.05 -9.76 6.04
N SER A 45 0.77 -8.51 5.66
CA SER A 45 -0.52 -8.10 5.11
C SER A 45 -0.40 -6.84 4.26
N VAL A 46 -1.36 -6.64 3.36
CA VAL A 46 -1.42 -5.48 2.47
C VAL A 46 -2.72 -4.72 2.71
N ASN A 47 -2.61 -3.51 3.25
CA ASN A 47 -3.76 -2.62 3.48
C ASN A 47 -3.85 -1.60 2.36
N VAL A 48 -4.96 -1.63 1.64
CA VAL A 48 -5.18 -0.79 0.46
C VAL A 48 -6.12 0.35 0.79
N GLN A 49 -5.69 1.58 0.49
CA GLN A 49 -6.49 2.78 0.61
C GLN A 49 -7.47 2.86 -0.57
N SER A 50 -8.68 3.36 -0.33
CA SER A 50 -9.62 3.71 -1.40
C SER A 50 -9.14 4.96 -2.15
N LYS A 51 -9.70 5.20 -3.35
CA LYS A 51 -9.47 6.43 -4.13
C LYS A 51 -9.82 7.70 -3.35
N ALA A 52 -10.76 7.61 -2.41
CA ALA A 52 -11.19 8.72 -1.54
C ALA A 52 -10.26 8.93 -0.32
N GLY A 53 -9.12 8.26 -0.25
CA GLY A 53 -8.15 8.42 0.85
C GLY A 53 -8.53 7.66 2.13
N LYS A 54 -9.65 6.93 2.16
CA LYS A 54 -10.06 6.16 3.34
C LYS A 54 -9.51 4.74 3.25
N PHE A 55 -8.89 4.25 4.32
CA PHE A 55 -8.63 2.82 4.48
C PHE A 55 -9.92 2.14 4.94
N ARG A 56 -10.27 1.00 4.34
CA ARG A 56 -11.33 0.17 4.89
C ARG A 56 -10.78 -0.48 6.15
N LYS A 57 -11.28 -0.07 7.31
CA LYS A 57 -11.04 -0.76 8.58
C LYS A 57 -11.81 -2.07 8.48
N PHE A 58 -11.12 -3.20 8.34
CA PHE A 58 -11.74 -4.50 8.58
C PHE A 58 -11.91 -4.58 10.10
N THR A 59 -13.13 -4.34 10.58
CA THR A 59 -13.52 -4.72 11.93
C THR A 59 -14.07 -6.12 11.80
N SER A 60 -13.38 -7.10 12.41
CA SER A 60 -13.93 -8.43 12.69
C SER A 60 -15.10 -8.34 13.65
#